data_AF-A0A939AD05-F1
#
_entry.id   AF-A0A939AD05-F1
#
_cell.length_a   1.000
_cell.length_b   1.000
_cell.length_c   1.000
_cell.angle_alpha   90.00
_cell.angle_beta   90.00
_cell.angle_gamma   90.00
#
_symmetry.space_group_name_H-M   'P 1'
#
loop_
_entity.id
_entity.type
_entity.pdbx_description
1 polymer ?
#
loop_
_entity_poly.entity_id
_entity_poly.type
_entity_poly.pdbx_seq_one_letter_code
_entity_poly.pdbx_strand_id
1 'polypeptide(L)' 'MTRFETENRYYAKPEGGYEKAHFFCLVENHFRQDGLLIPRKMSANWTLDGKPYQYWRGTIKEIRFH' A
#
# COMPACT_ATOMS: atom_id res chain seq x y z
N MET A 1 -6.18 10.13 -9.69
CA MET A 1 -5.89 8.82 -9.08
C MET A 1 -4.47 8.44 -9.46
N THR A 2 -3.63 8.09 -8.49
CA THR A 2 -2.21 7.75 -8.69
C THR A 2 -1.99 6.29 -8.29
N ARG A 3 -1.23 5.53 -9.09
CA ARG A 3 -0.88 4.14 -8.82
C ARG A 3 0.61 4.03 -8.52
N PHE A 4 0.95 3.30 -7.47
CA PHE A 4 2.33 2.90 -7.15
C PHE A 4 2.38 1.38 -7.10
N GLU A 5 3.41 0.77 -7.67
CA GLU A 5 3.53 -0.70 -7.67
C GLU A 5 4.98 -1.16 -7.58
N THR A 6 5.17 -2.40 -7.13
CA THR A 6 6.47 -3.03 -6.99
C THR A 6 6.36 -4.55 -7.00
N GLU A 7 7.36 -5.20 -7.57
CA GLU A 7 7.55 -6.66 -7.52
C GLU A 7 8.44 -7.09 -6.32
N ASN A 8 8.97 -6.13 -5.56
CA ASN A 8 10.01 -6.37 -4.57
C ASN A 8 9.53 -6.35 -3.12
N ARG A 9 8.22 -6.44 -2.88
CA ARG A 9 7.66 -6.44 -1.52
C ARG A 9 7.45 -7.87 -1.05
N TYR A 10 7.89 -8.15 0.18
CA TYR A 10 7.70 -9.46 0.81
C TYR A 10 6.33 -9.57 1.50
N TYR A 11 5.62 -10.64 1.20
CA TYR A 11 4.39 -11.10 1.85
C TYR A 11 4.73 -12.28 2.77
N ALA A 12 4.15 -12.28 3.97
CA ALA A 12 4.31 -13.38 4.92
C ALA A 12 3.24 -14.44 4.64
N LYS A 13 3.67 -15.68 4.42
CA LYS A 13 2.75 -16.76 4.05
C LYS A 13 2.05 -17.36 5.29
N PRO A 14 0.82 -17.87 5.16
CA PRO A 14 0.09 -18.50 6.26
C PRO A 14 0.85 -19.67 6.90
N GLU A 15 1.53 -20.48 6.08
CA GLU A 15 2.34 -21.62 6.52
C GLU A 15 3.74 -21.23 7.04
N GLY A 16 4.05 -19.93 7.10
CA GLY A 16 5.35 -19.40 7.50
C GLY A 16 6.27 -19.06 6.33
N GLY A 17 7.28 -18.23 6.64
CA GLY A 17 8.23 -17.71 5.66
C GLY A 17 7.72 -16.48 4.90
N TYR A 18 8.53 -16.02 3.95
CA TYR A 18 8.27 -14.84 3.14
C TYR A 18 8.45 -15.14 1.66
N GLU A 19 7.58 -14.57 0.84
CA GLU A 19 7.71 -14.58 -0.61
C GLU A 19 7.57 -13.18 -1.19
N LYS A 20 8.19 -12.92 -2.34
CA LYS A 20 7.93 -11.69 -3.07
C LYS A 20 6.63 -11.88 -3.86
N ALA A 21 5.75 -10.91 -3.77
CA ALA A 21 4.54 -10.84 -4.57
C ALA A 21 4.39 -9.44 -5.16
N HIS A 22 3.73 -9.35 -6.32
CA HIS A 22 3.38 -8.05 -6.88
C HIS A 22 2.49 -7.30 -5.88
N PHE A 23 2.86 -6.07 -5.58
CA PHE A 23 2.19 -5.19 -4.65
C PHE A 23 1.86 -3.87 -5.32
N PHE A 24 0.65 -3.37 -5.12
CA PHE A 24 0.27 -2.06 -5.62
C PHE A 24 -0.63 -1.27 -4.66
N CYS A 25 -0.44 0.05 -4.68
CA CYS A 25 -1.26 1.02 -4.00
C CYS A 25 -2.05 1.87 -5.00
N LEU A 26 -3.31 2.13 -4.70
CA LEU A 26 -4.14 3.08 -5.43
C LEU A 26 -4.44 4.28 -4.53
N VAL A 27 -3.99 5.47 -4.92
CA VAL A 27 -4.17 6.71 -4.18
C VAL A 27 -5.24 7.56 -4.87
N GLU A 28 -6.34 7.80 -4.17
CA GLU A 28 -7.45 8.61 -4.66
C GLU A 28 -7.09 10.11 -4.57
N ASN A 29 -6.51 10.54 -3.44
CA ASN A 29 -6.09 11.92 -3.21
C ASN A 29 -4.94 12.04 -2.20
N HIS A 30 -4.41 13.25 -2.07
CA HIS A 30 -3.27 13.57 -1.20
C HIS A 30 -3.61 14.73 -0.25
N PHE A 31 -2.81 14.91 0.78
CA PHE A 31 -2.78 16.10 1.65
C PHE A 31 -1.34 16.57 1.86
N ARG A 32 -1.17 17.81 2.32
CA ARG A 32 0.14 18.33 2.71
C ARG A 32 0.29 18.33 4.22
N GLN A 33 1.46 17.92 4.70
CA GLN A 33 1.87 18.02 6.10
C GLN A 33 3.38 18.26 6.12
N ASP A 34 3.83 19.28 6.86
CA ASP A 34 5.27 19.59 7.02
C ASP A 34 6.02 19.72 5.69
N GLY A 35 5.37 20.29 4.67
CA GLY A 35 5.92 20.44 3.31
C GLY A 35 5.85 19.18 2.43
N LEU A 36 5.56 18.01 3.00
CA LEU A 36 5.43 16.74 2.29
C LEU A 36 4.06 16.58 1.63
N LEU A 37 4.01 15.92 0.48
CA LEU A 37 2.77 15.47 -0.15
C LEU A 37 2.51 14.01 0.21
N ILE A 38 1.46 13.76 0.99
CA ILE A 38 1.17 12.46 1.61
C ILE A 38 -0.14 11.90 1.04
N PRO A 39 -0.21 10.59 0.69
CA PRO A 39 -1.48 9.95 0.35
C PRO A 39 -2.52 10.13 1.46
N ARG A 40 -3.74 10.53 1.11
CA ARG A 40 -4.84 10.67 2.08
C ARG A 40 -5.78 9.48 2.00
N LYS A 41 -6.54 9.33 0.92
CA LYS A 41 -7.39 8.16 0.68
C LYS A 41 -6.66 7.19 -0.24
N MET A 42 -6.41 5.97 0.21
CA MET A 42 -5.73 4.98 -0.61
C MET A 42 -6.13 3.53 -0.25
N SER A 43 -5.82 2.59 -1.14
CA SER A 43 -5.78 1.15 -0.85
C SER A 43 -4.38 0.59 -1.11
N ALA A 44 -4.04 -0.45 -0.36
CA ALA A 44 -2.83 -1.26 -0.53
C ALA A 44 -3.24 -2.71 -0.82
N ASN A 45 -2.67 -3.28 -1.86
CA ASN A 45 -3.14 -4.53 -2.45
C ASN A 45 -1.95 -5.42 -2.80
N TRP A 46 -2.09 -6.71 -2.55
CA TRP A 46 -1.22 -7.75 -3.10
C TRP A 46 -1.87 -8.34 -4.35
N THR A 47 -1.08 -8.89 -5.28
CA THR A 47 -1.59 -9.80 -6.30
C THR A 47 -1.16 -11.21 -5.91
N LEU A 48 -2.11 -12.00 -5.43
CA LEU A 48 -1.92 -13.37 -4.99
C LEU A 48 -2.74 -14.28 -5.92
N ASP A 49 -2.15 -15.38 -6.39
CA ASP A 49 -2.79 -16.30 -7.35
C ASP A 49 -3.40 -15.58 -8.58
N GLY A 50 -2.70 -14.54 -9.06
CA GLY A 50 -3.13 -13.71 -10.19
C GLY A 50 -4.30 -12.76 -9.89
N LYS A 51 -4.75 -12.66 -8.63
CA LYS A 51 -5.90 -11.84 -8.22
C LYS A 51 -5.50 -10.75 -7.24
N PRO A 52 -6.08 -9.54 -7.34
CA PRO A 52 -5.92 -8.52 -6.31
C PRO A 52 -6.52 -8.94 -4.97
N TYR A 53 -5.71 -8.87 -3.92
CA TYR A 53 -6.11 -9.00 -2.54
C TYR A 53 -5.92 -7.66 -1.82
N GLN A 54 -7.02 -7.01 -1.44
CA GLN A 54 -6.99 -5.71 -0.75
C GLN A 54 -6.62 -5.91 0.72
N TYR A 55 -5.34 -5.78 1.02
CA TYR A 55 -4.80 -5.88 2.38
C TYR A 55 -5.25 -4.70 3.27
N TRP A 56 -5.34 -3.50 2.70
CA TRP A 56 -5.75 -2.32 3.46
C TRP A 56 -6.48 -1.31 2.57
N ARG A 57 -7.46 -0.61 3.14
CA ARG A 57 -8.09 0.56 2.54
C ARG A 57 -8.48 1.52 3.65
N GLY A 58 -8.16 2.80 3.47
CA GLY A 58 -8.46 3.78 4.50
C GLY A 58 -8.11 5.20 4.14
N THR A 59 -8.26 6.07 5.15
CA THR A 59 -7.89 7.47 5.09
C THR A 59 -6.79 7.75 6.11
N ILE A 60 -5.62 8.15 5.64
CA ILE A 60 -4.53 8.68 6.47
C ILE A 60 -4.92 10.10 6.88
N LYS A 61 -4.99 10.35 8.19
CA LYS A 61 -5.31 11.68 8.74
C LYS A 61 -4.07 12.51 9.00
N GLU A 62 -3.01 11.87 9.47
CA GLU A 62 -1.72 12.47 9.82
C GLU A 62 -0.64 11.38 9.80
N ILE A 63 0.61 11.79 9.67
CA ILE A 63 1.79 10.94 9.90
C ILE A 63 2.57 11.55 11.07
N ARG A 64 2.80 10.79 12.14
CA ARG A 64 3.61 11.21 13.28
C ARG A 64 5.01 10.62 13.15
N PHE A 65 6.03 11.48 13.12
CA PHE A 65 7.42 11.07 13.20
C PHE A 65 7.85 11.10 14.69
N HIS A 66 8.49 10.02 15.16
CA HIS A 66 9.07 9.91 16.50
C HIS A 66 10.58 9.81 16.39
#